data_AF-A0A9W4N7B8-F1
#
_entry.id   AF-A0A9W4N7B8-F1
#
_cell.length_a   1.000
_cell.length_b   1.000
_cell.length_c   1.000
_cell.angle_alpha   90.00
_cell.angle_beta   90.00
_cell.angle_gamma   90.00
#
_symmetry.space_group_name_H-M   'P 1'
#
loop_
_entity.id
_entity.type
_entity.pdbx_description
1 polymer ?
#
loop_
_entity_poly.entity_id
_entity_poly.type
_entity_poly.pdbx_seq_one_letter_code
_entity_poly.pdbx_strand_id
1 'polypeptide(L)'
;MSGMNVPLPDGCGVCGKEDNTRLCTGCRVMPYCSVEHQSFHRPEHKSDCNRIKKCSDAMKLQEKILRFNPLNDLDVFEESRGRFWEIWATRPYMDARLDYRAALTFIRNATSIKLQLATLM
;
A
#
# COMPACT_ATOMS: atom_id res chain seq x y z
N MET A 1 -6.28 33.77 -1.76
CA MET A 1 -5.66 33.02 -0.66
C MET A 1 -4.77 31.96 -1.28
N SER A 2 -3.46 32.21 -1.35
CA SER A 2 -2.50 31.26 -1.94
C SER A 2 -2.46 30.02 -1.06
N GLY A 3 -2.99 28.90 -1.56
CA GLY A 3 -2.91 27.62 -0.87
C GLY A 3 -1.44 27.24 -0.72
N MET A 4 -0.95 27.16 0.51
CA MET A 4 0.39 26.66 0.79
C MET A 4 0.46 25.21 0.34
N ASN A 5 1.28 24.96 -0.68
CA ASN A 5 1.58 23.62 -1.17
C ASN A 5 2.54 22.96 -0.17
N VAL A 6 2.01 22.45 0.95
CA VAL A 6 2.82 21.76 1.96
C VAL A 6 3.23 20.41 1.39
N PRO A 7 4.54 20.18 1.16
CA PRO A 7 5.00 18.90 0.64
C PRO A 7 4.67 17.79 1.63
N LEU A 8 4.26 16.64 1.11
CA LEU A 8 4.05 15.45 1.93
C LEU A 8 5.37 15.03 2.57
N PRO A 9 5.37 14.60 3.84
CA PRO A 9 6.58 14.11 4.48
C PRO A 9 7.08 12.86 3.74
N ASP A 10 8.37 12.81 3.41
CA ASP A 10 9.05 11.62 2.84
C ASP A 10 10.19 11.12 3.74
N GLY A 11 10.44 11.79 4.87
CA GLY A 11 11.46 11.44 5.86
C GLY A 11 10.96 10.61 7.04
N CYS A 12 11.87 10.29 7.95
CA CYS A 12 11.63 9.46 9.12
C CYS A 12 10.36 9.87 9.89
N GLY A 13 9.50 8.90 10.21
CA GLY A 13 8.24 9.15 10.94
C GLY A 13 8.38 9.66 12.38
N VAL A 14 9.60 9.91 12.87
CA VAL A 14 9.88 10.46 14.20
C VAL A 14 10.58 11.81 14.11
N CYS A 15 11.70 11.89 13.37
CA CYS A 15 12.53 13.09 13.31
C CYS A 15 12.47 13.85 11.98
N GLY A 16 11.75 13.34 10.98
CA GLY A 16 11.62 13.95 9.66
C GLY A 16 12.85 13.87 8.76
N LYS A 17 14.00 13.35 9.23
CA LYS A 17 15.22 13.22 8.39
C LYS A 17 14.98 12.28 7.22
N GLU A 18 15.41 12.70 6.03
CA GLU A 18 15.27 11.91 4.79
C GLU A 18 16.44 10.95 4.55
N ASP A 19 17.60 11.25 5.12
CA ASP A 19 18.83 10.47 4.94
C ASP A 19 18.75 9.08 5.59
N ASN A 20 19.23 8.07 4.85
CA ASN A 20 19.39 6.69 5.30
C ASN A 20 18.12 6.05 5.88
N THR A 21 16.95 6.48 5.42
CA THR A 21 15.69 5.93 5.88
C THR A 21 15.44 4.53 5.32
N ARG A 22 14.90 3.65 6.16
CA ARG A 22 14.44 2.31 5.79
C ARG A 22 12.95 2.20 6.10
N LEU A 23 12.22 1.58 5.19
CA LEU A 23 10.79 1.35 5.39
C LEU A 23 10.59 0.30 6.50
N CYS A 24 9.52 0.49 7.26
CA CYS A 24 9.03 -0.48 8.23
C CYS A 24 8.90 -1.86 7.56
N THR A 25 9.54 -2.89 8.12
CA THR A 25 9.54 -4.24 7.56
C THR A 25 8.15 -4.90 7.54
N GLY A 26 7.23 -4.44 8.40
CA GLY A 26 5.86 -4.92 8.47
C GLY A 26 4.99 -4.40 7.32
N CYS A 27 4.77 -3.09 7.27
CA CYS A 27 3.87 -2.47 6.29
C CYS A 27 4.55 -2.01 5.00
N ARG A 28 5.87 -1.78 5.03
CA ARG A 28 6.67 -1.18 3.94
C ARG A 28 6.20 0.21 3.50
N VAL A 29 5.63 1.00 4.41
CA VAL A 29 5.12 2.35 4.11
C VAL A 29 5.77 3.45 4.96
N MET A 30 5.99 3.21 6.25
CA MET A 30 6.58 4.22 7.14
C MET A 30 8.11 4.16 7.12
N PRO A 31 8.83 5.23 6.75
CA PRO A 31 10.28 5.30 6.81
C PRO A 31 10.81 5.60 8.22
N TYR A 32 11.97 5.03 8.57
CA TYR A 32 12.72 5.34 9.78
C TYR A 32 14.22 5.40 9.48
N CYS A 33 14.93 6.40 10.01
CA CYS A 33 16.39 6.50 9.87
C CYS A 33 17.15 5.53 10.79
N SER A 34 16.48 4.92 11.77
CA SER A 34 17.11 4.01 12.72
C SER A 34 16.12 3.04 13.39
N VAL A 35 16.65 1.99 14.00
CA VAL A 35 15.85 0.98 14.73
C VAL A 35 15.27 1.57 16.02
N GLU A 36 15.96 2.54 16.63
CA GLU A 36 15.51 3.24 17.84
C GLU A 36 14.25 4.05 17.54
N HIS A 37 14.24 4.83 16.44
CA HIS A 37 13.04 5.57 16.03
C HIS A 37 11.89 4.64 15.65
N GLN A 38 12.17 3.52 14.97
CA GLN A 38 11.14 2.52 14.68
C GLN A 38 10.56 1.93 15.98
N SER A 39 11.40 1.61 16.96
CA SER A 39 10.97 1.01 18.23
C SER A 39 10.18 2.01 19.08
N PHE A 40 10.63 3.27 19.12
CA PHE A 40 9.95 4.36 19.80
C PHE A 40 8.55 4.62 19.23
N HIS A 41 8.42 4.69 17.90
CA HIS A 41 7.14 4.93 17.24
C HIS A 41 6.25 3.67 17.14
N ARG A 42 6.79 2.48 17.43
CA ARG A 42 6.06 1.21 17.28
C ARG A 42 4.70 1.17 17.98
N PRO A 43 4.52 1.65 19.23
CA PRO A 43 3.22 1.58 19.91
C PRO A 43 2.12 2.35 19.16
N GLU A 44 2.43 3.55 18.69
CA GLU A 44 1.52 4.41 17.92
C GLU A 44 1.28 3.85 16.50
N HIS A 45 2.34 3.40 15.84
CA HIS A 45 2.27 2.86 14.48
C HIS A 45 1.60 1.48 14.36
N LYS A 46 1.49 0.72 15.46
CA LYS A 46 1.16 -0.72 15.44
C LYS A 46 -0.18 -1.03 14.75
N SER A 47 -1.22 -0.28 15.05
CA SER A 47 -2.57 -0.48 14.52
C SER A 47 -2.59 -0.33 12.99
N ASP A 48 -2.03 0.78 12.50
CA ASP A 48 -1.99 1.10 11.07
C ASP A 48 -1.03 0.16 10.32
N CYS A 49 0.11 -0.18 10.93
CA CYS A 49 1.05 -1.15 10.39
C CYS A 49 0.37 -2.51 10.13
N ASN A 50 -0.36 -3.02 11.12
CA ASN A 50 -1.05 -4.30 11.00
C ASN A 50 -2.18 -4.25 9.98
N ARG A 51 -2.94 -3.14 9.92
CA ARG A 51 -4.00 -2.95 8.92
C ARG A 51 -3.43 -3.00 7.51
N ILE A 52 -2.41 -2.19 7.23
CA ILE A 52 -1.76 -2.12 5.92
C ILE A 52 -1.15 -3.46 5.53
N LYS A 53 -0.44 -4.12 6.45
CA LYS A 53 0.16 -5.43 6.21
C LYS A 53 -0.91 -6.46 5.81
N LYS A 54 -1.99 -6.56 6.59
CA LYS A 54 -3.10 -7.50 6.32
C LYS A 54 -3.70 -7.27 4.94
N CYS A 55 -4.00 -6.02 4.59
CA CYS A 55 -4.59 -5.70 3.28
C CYS A 55 -3.60 -5.96 2.12
N SER A 56 -2.32 -5.61 2.29
CA SER A 56 -1.27 -5.94 1.30
C SER A 56 -1.18 -7.44 1.06
N ASP A 57 -1.18 -8.24 2.13
CA ASP A 57 -1.05 -9.69 2.04
C ASP A 57 -2.29 -10.32 1.39
N ALA A 58 -3.48 -9.83 1.72
CA ALA A 58 -4.73 -10.25 1.09
C ALA A 58 -4.75 -9.93 -0.42
N MET A 59 -4.37 -8.70 -0.81
CA MET A 59 -4.30 -8.30 -2.22
C MET A 59 -3.33 -9.18 -3.00
N LYS A 60 -2.11 -9.42 -2.46
CA LYS A 60 -1.10 -10.29 -3.09
C LYS A 60 -1.55 -11.74 -3.21
N LEU A 61 -2.31 -12.23 -2.23
CA LEU A 61 -2.88 -13.57 -2.29
C LEU A 61 -3.90 -13.69 -3.44
N GLN A 62 -4.82 -12.73 -3.55
CA GLN A 62 -5.80 -12.72 -4.64
C GLN A 62 -5.14 -12.57 -6.01
N GLU A 63 -4.10 -11.74 -6.11
CA GLU A 63 -3.31 -11.63 -7.35
C GLU A 63 -2.68 -12.98 -7.72
N LYS A 64 -2.06 -13.68 -6.76
CA LYS A 64 -1.50 -15.01 -6.99
C LYS A 64 -2.57 -15.99 -7.45
N ILE A 65 -3.75 -16.00 -6.82
CA ILE A 65 -4.86 -16.89 -7.23
C ILE A 65 -5.21 -16.66 -8.70
N LEU A 66 -5.36 -15.41 -9.12
CA LEU A 66 -5.68 -15.07 -10.52
C LEU A 66 -4.55 -15.42 -11.49
N ARG A 67 -3.28 -15.31 -11.07
CA ARG A 67 -2.12 -15.66 -11.91
C ARG A 67 -1.88 -17.17 -12.02
N PHE A 68 -2.11 -17.93 -10.95
CA PHE A 68 -1.89 -19.38 -10.92
C PHE A 68 -3.09 -20.18 -11.41
N ASN A 69 -4.29 -19.61 -11.37
CA ASN A 69 -5.51 -20.22 -11.88
C ASN A 69 -6.15 -19.26 -12.91
N PRO A 70 -5.55 -19.14 -14.11
CA PRO A 70 -6.10 -18.29 -15.15
C PRO A 70 -7.54 -18.72 -15.48
N LEU A 71 -8.42 -17.75 -15.67
CA LEU A 71 -9.77 -18.02 -16.14
C LEU A 71 -9.69 -18.47 -17.60
N ASN A 72 -9.95 -19.74 -17.88
CA ASN A 72 -9.99 -20.30 -19.23
C ASN A 72 -8.74 -19.97 -20.08
N ASP A 73 -7.54 -20.11 -19.49
CA ASP A 73 -6.24 -19.79 -20.10
C ASP A 73 -6.02 -18.31 -20.50
N LEU A 74 -6.92 -17.42 -20.11
CA LEU A 74 -6.78 -15.98 -20.34
C LEU A 74 -5.98 -15.34 -19.22
N ASP A 75 -4.94 -14.59 -19.58
CA ASP A 75 -4.32 -13.66 -18.63
C ASP A 75 -5.25 -12.46 -18.43
N VAL A 76 -6.05 -12.55 -17.38
CA VAL A 76 -7.02 -11.54 -16.99
C VAL A 76 -6.38 -10.15 -16.75
N PHE A 77 -5.09 -10.07 -16.41
CA PHE A 77 -4.40 -8.78 -16.22
C PHE A 77 -4.08 -8.07 -17.53
N GLU A 78 -3.87 -8.83 -18.61
CA GLU A 78 -3.58 -8.29 -19.94
C GLU A 78 -4.86 -8.15 -20.78
N GLU A 79 -5.71 -9.18 -20.78
CA GLU A 79 -6.84 -9.27 -21.71
C GLU A 79 -8.13 -8.61 -21.18
N SER A 80 -8.21 -8.34 -19.87
CA SER A 80 -9.42 -7.78 -19.24
C SER A 80 -9.21 -6.38 -18.66
N ARG A 81 -8.19 -5.65 -19.15
CA ARG A 81 -7.97 -4.24 -18.79
C ARG A 81 -9.25 -3.43 -19.05
N GLY A 82 -9.70 -2.69 -18.04
CA GLY A 82 -10.96 -1.91 -18.10
C GLY A 82 -12.26 -2.71 -17.87
N ARG A 83 -12.24 -4.05 -18.00
CA ARG A 83 -13.41 -4.93 -17.72
C ARG A 83 -13.27 -5.75 -16.43
N PHE A 84 -12.24 -5.45 -15.64
CA PHE A 84 -11.88 -6.23 -14.45
C PHE A 84 -13.01 -6.34 -13.41
N TRP A 85 -13.98 -5.41 -13.39
CA TRP A 85 -15.12 -5.47 -12.48
C TRP A 85 -16.32 -6.27 -13.03
N GLU A 86 -16.38 -6.48 -14.35
CA GLU A 86 -17.41 -7.27 -15.03
C GLU A 86 -17.20 -8.78 -14.83
N ILE A 87 -15.95 -9.19 -14.61
CA ILE A 87 -15.59 -10.58 -14.33
C ILE A 87 -15.83 -10.85 -12.84
N TRP A 88 -16.67 -11.84 -12.53
CA TRP A 88 -17.01 -12.14 -11.14
C TRP A 88 -15.82 -12.66 -10.33
N ALA A 89 -14.98 -13.49 -10.95
CA ALA A 89 -13.84 -14.12 -10.29
C ALA A 89 -12.74 -13.14 -9.88
N THR A 90 -12.69 -11.95 -10.47
CA THR A 90 -11.71 -10.90 -10.16
C THR A 90 -12.16 -9.92 -9.09
N ARG A 91 -13.46 -9.91 -8.74
CA ARG A 91 -13.99 -8.99 -7.73
C ARG A 91 -13.30 -9.09 -6.37
N PRO A 92 -13.00 -10.29 -5.83
CA PRO A 92 -12.25 -10.40 -4.58
C PRO A 92 -10.88 -9.74 -4.61
N TYR A 93 -10.18 -9.78 -5.76
CA TYR A 93 -8.91 -9.06 -5.94
C TYR A 93 -9.13 -7.55 -5.95
N MET A 94 -10.16 -7.08 -6.66
CA MET A 94 -10.45 -5.65 -6.76
C MET A 94 -10.90 -5.07 -5.41
N ASP A 95 -11.71 -5.79 -4.65
CA ASP A 95 -12.06 -5.45 -3.27
C ASP A 95 -10.80 -5.36 -2.40
N ALA A 96 -9.92 -6.36 -2.46
CA ALA A 96 -8.66 -6.35 -1.71
C ALA A 96 -7.73 -5.20 -2.11
N ARG A 97 -7.72 -4.77 -3.38
CA ARG A 97 -7.00 -3.56 -3.82
C ARG A 97 -7.59 -2.29 -3.22
N LEU A 98 -8.92 -2.16 -3.22
CA LEU A 98 -9.60 -1.01 -2.62
C LEU A 98 -9.37 -0.93 -1.12
N ASP A 99 -9.43 -2.07 -0.43
CA ASP A 99 -9.12 -2.18 1.00
C ASP A 99 -7.67 -1.80 1.29
N TYR A 100 -6.72 -2.27 0.48
CA TYR A 100 -5.32 -1.88 0.61
C TYR A 100 -5.13 -0.37 0.39
N ARG A 101 -5.79 0.20 -0.62
CA ARG A 101 -5.77 1.65 -0.85
C ARG A 101 -6.34 2.44 0.32
N ALA A 102 -7.46 2.00 0.88
CA ALA A 102 -8.06 2.60 2.08
C ALA A 102 -7.16 2.45 3.32
N ALA A 103 -6.43 1.34 3.46
CA ALA A 103 -5.48 1.17 4.55
C ALA A 103 -4.27 2.12 4.44
N LEU A 104 -3.84 2.45 3.22
CA LEU A 104 -2.72 3.37 3.00
C LEU A 104 -3.04 4.81 3.46
N THR A 105 -4.31 5.24 3.43
CA THR A 105 -4.68 6.62 3.82
C THR A 105 -4.39 6.94 5.29
N PHE A 106 -4.22 5.92 6.15
CA PHE A 106 -3.86 6.10 7.56
C PHE A 106 -2.43 6.61 7.76
N ILE A 107 -1.52 6.35 6.81
CA ILE A 107 -0.16 6.88 6.84
C ILE A 107 -0.05 8.00 5.82
N ARG A 108 0.04 9.24 6.31
CA ARG A 108 0.08 10.46 5.50
C ARG A 108 1.51 10.83 5.09
N ASN A 109 2.10 10.05 4.18
CA ASN A 109 3.44 10.32 3.64
C ASN A 109 3.48 10.14 2.11
N ALA A 110 4.54 10.64 1.47
CA ALA A 110 4.67 10.57 0.01
C ALA A 110 4.72 9.11 -0.49
N THR A 111 5.36 8.21 0.27
CA THR A 111 5.40 6.76 -0.02
C THR A 111 4.00 6.13 -0.10
N SER A 112 3.10 6.47 0.82
CA SER A 112 1.71 5.99 0.84
C SER A 112 0.96 6.43 -0.41
N ILE A 113 1.10 7.71 -0.80
CA ILE A 113 0.44 8.22 -2.01
C ILE A 113 1.00 7.55 -3.27
N LYS A 114 2.33 7.39 -3.37
CA LYS A 114 2.97 6.64 -4.48
C LYS A 114 2.38 5.22 -4.59
N LEU A 115 2.20 4.53 -3.45
CA LEU A 115 1.59 3.20 -3.43
C LEU A 115 0.10 3.22 -3.81
N GLN A 116 -0.68 4.21 -3.36
CA GLN A 116 -2.09 4.36 -3.76
C GLN A 116 -2.24 4.64 -5.26
N LEU A 117 -1.32 5.41 -5.85
CA LEU A 117 -1.30 5.63 -7.29
C LEU A 117 -0.96 4.34 -8.05
N ALA A 118 -0.02 3.56 -7.55
CA ALA A 118 0.33 2.26 -8.13
C ALA A 118 -0.82 1.23 -8.07
N THR A 119 -1.82 1.42 -7.18
CA THR A 119 -3.03 0.58 -7.19
C THR A 119 -4.12 1.04 -8.16
N LEU A 120 -3.90 2.13 -8.91
CA LEU A 120 -4.81 2.59 -9.98
C LEU A 120 -4.37 2.13 -11.37
N MET A 121 -3.07 1.90 -11.55
CA MET A 121 -2.49 1.36 -12.79
C MET A 121 -2.66 -0.16 -12.86
#